data_AF-A0A6N9DHB1-F1
#
_entry.id   AF-A0A6N9DHB1-F1
#
_cell.length_a   1.000
_cell.length_b   1.000
_cell.length_c   1.000
_cell.angle_alpha   90.00
_cell.angle_beta   90.00
_cell.angle_gamma   90.00
#
_symmetry.space_group_name_H-M   'P 1'
#
loop_
_entity.id
_entity.type
_entity.pdbx_description
1 polymer ?
#
loop_
_entity_poly.entity_id
_entity_poly.type
_entity_poly.pdbx_seq_one_letter_code
_entity_poly.pdbx_strand_id
1 'polypeptide(L)'
;FGLDGTLHDFANLPLLALVSTVVGLVALPLANTYSRRRETAADDFAIATTDMRNEFISAMEKLAKQNLSNAEPHPLIETVLHSHPSVNRRIARARG
;
A
#
# COMPACT_ATOMS: atom_id res chain seq x y z
N PHE A 1 -18.08 -22.39 28.71
CA PHE A 1 -16.64 -22.15 28.47
C PHE A 1 -16.53 -21.02 27.46
N GLY A 2 -16.04 -19.85 27.91
CA GLY A 2 -15.40 -18.86 27.04
C GLY A 2 -16.07 -17.50 26.89
N LEU A 3 -17.39 -17.35 27.07
CA LEU A 3 -18.08 -16.07 26.84
C LEU A 3 -19.06 -15.65 27.95
N ASP A 4 -18.95 -16.29 29.12
CA ASP A 4 -19.83 -16.04 30.28
C ASP A 4 -19.17 -15.11 31.32
N GLY A 5 -17.93 -14.66 31.05
CA GLY A 5 -17.08 -13.88 31.95
C GLY A 5 -17.09 -12.38 31.65
N THR A 6 -16.94 -11.59 32.71
CA THR A 6 -16.77 -10.12 32.65
C THR A 6 -15.75 -9.69 31.60
N LEU A 7 -15.95 -8.52 30.97
CA LEU A 7 -15.13 -8.01 29.84
C LEU A 7 -13.60 -8.02 30.06
N HIS A 8 -13.14 -8.04 31.31
CA HIS A 8 -11.72 -8.00 31.70
C HIS A 8 -11.06 -9.38 31.83
N ASP A 9 -11.74 -10.47 31.46
CA ASP A 9 -11.16 -11.81 31.49
C ASP A 9 -10.12 -12.01 30.37
N PHE A 10 -8.96 -12.58 30.72
CA PHE A 10 -7.92 -12.97 29.75
C PHE A 10 -8.42 -14.00 28.73
N ALA A 11 -9.47 -14.77 29.05
CA ALA A 11 -10.12 -15.68 28.11
C ALA A 11 -10.68 -14.97 26.86
N ASN A 12 -10.90 -13.65 26.90
CA ASN A 12 -11.39 -12.86 25.77
C ASN A 12 -10.28 -12.41 24.79
N LEU A 13 -9.00 -12.69 25.04
CA LEU A 13 -7.90 -12.30 24.15
C LEU A 13 -8.05 -12.85 22.71
N PRO A 14 -8.46 -14.11 22.47
CA PRO A 14 -8.69 -14.60 21.12
C PRO A 14 -9.82 -13.85 20.40
N LEU A 15 -10.88 -13.48 21.12
CA LEU A 15 -11.98 -12.68 20.58
C LEU A 15 -11.51 -11.28 20.21
N LEU A 16 -10.72 -10.63 21.08
CA LEU A 16 -10.13 -9.33 20.81
C LEU A 16 -9.22 -9.37 19.57
N ALA A 17 -8.39 -10.40 19.44
CA ALA A 17 -7.54 -10.60 18.27
C ALA A 17 -8.38 -10.74 16.99
N LEU A 18 -9.43 -11.57 17.02
CA LEU A 18 -10.33 -11.77 15.89
C LEU A 18 -11.02 -10.45 15.46
N VAL A 19 -11.59 -9.71 16.41
CA VAL A 19 -12.25 -8.42 16.13
C VAL A 19 -11.23 -7.42 15.57
N SER A 20 -10.04 -7.36 16.16
CA SER A 20 -8.96 -6.49 15.70
C SER A 20 -8.53 -6.84 14.27
N THR A 21 -8.44 -8.13 13.93
CA THR A 21 -8.14 -8.58 12.56
C THR A 21 -9.24 -8.16 11.58
N VAL A 22 -10.51 -8.34 11.92
CA VAL A 22 -11.64 -7.94 11.06
C VAL A 22 -11.64 -6.43 10.84
N VAL A 23 -11.47 -5.64 11.90
CA VAL A 23 -11.33 -4.18 11.79
C VAL A 23 -10.14 -3.79 10.93
N GLY A 24 -8.99 -4.45 11.11
CA GLY A 24 -7.79 -4.23 10.31
C GLY A 24 -7.99 -4.53 8.82
N LEU A 25 -8.67 -5.62 8.47
CA LEU A 25 -9.00 -5.99 7.10
C LEU A 25 -9.89 -4.94 6.40
N VAL A 26 -10.84 -4.36 7.12
CA VAL A 26 -11.69 -3.28 6.59
C VAL A 26 -10.92 -1.96 6.48
N ALA A 27 -10.01 -1.68 7.43
CA ALA A 27 -9.20 -0.45 7.42
C ALA A 27 -8.07 -0.46 6.38
N LEU A 28 -7.57 -1.64 6.01
CA LEU A 28 -6.48 -1.85 5.05
C LEU A 28 -6.64 -1.09 3.73
N PRO A 29 -7.75 -1.20 2.96
CA PRO A 29 -7.90 -0.47 1.70
C PRO A 29 -7.88 1.07 1.88
N LEU A 30 -8.38 1.58 3.01
CA LEU A 30 -8.36 3.01 3.33
C LEU A 30 -6.93 3.48 3.58
N ALA A 31 -6.19 2.76 4.44
CA ALA A 31 -4.80 3.06 4.75
C ALA A 31 -3.91 2.99 3.50
N ASN A 32 -4.07 1.93 2.70
CA ASN A 32 -3.32 1.73 1.47
C ASN A 32 -3.65 2.79 0.40
N THR A 33 -4.91 3.23 0.30
CA THR A 33 -5.29 4.35 -0.58
C THR A 33 -4.63 5.66 -0.16
N TYR A 34 -4.60 5.96 1.14
CA TYR A 34 -3.92 7.14 1.66
C TYR A 34 -2.42 7.10 1.38
N SER A 35 -1.78 5.95 1.62
CA SER A 35 -0.36 5.73 1.31
C SER A 35 -0.07 5.97 -0.18
N ARG A 36 -0.84 5.38 -1.09
CA ARG A 36 -0.67 5.57 -2.54
C ARG A 36 -0.80 7.03 -2.98
N ARG A 37 -1.72 7.80 -2.38
CA ARG A 37 -1.86 9.23 -2.67
C ARG A 37 -0.62 10.02 -2.28
N ARG A 38 -0.01 9.70 -1.13
CA ARG A 38 1.22 10.35 -0.67
C ARG A 38 2.41 10.04 -1.57
N GLU A 39 2.58 8.79 -1.96
CA GLU A 39 3.63 8.39 -2.91
C GLU A 39 3.50 9.14 -4.24
N THR A 40 2.27 9.19 -4.75
CA THR A 40 1.97 9.89 -5.99
C THR A 40 2.34 11.38 -5.90
N ALA A 41 2.00 12.03 -4.79
CA ALA A 41 2.35 13.43 -4.56
C ALA A 41 3.88 13.64 -4.39
N ALA A 42 4.57 12.67 -3.77
CA ALA A 42 6.02 12.70 -3.62
C ALA A 42 6.74 12.55 -4.97
N ASP A 43 6.25 11.65 -5.83
CA ASP A 43 6.78 11.47 -7.19
C ASP A 43 6.61 12.74 -8.02
N ASP A 44 5.40 13.33 -8.00
CA ASP A 44 5.13 14.58 -8.72
C ASP A 44 6.03 15.72 -8.21
N PHE A 45 6.20 15.83 -6.88
CA PHE A 45 7.07 16.82 -6.28
C PHE A 45 8.54 16.60 -6.68
N ALA A 46 9.02 15.37 -6.66
CA ALA A 46 10.39 15.04 -7.04
C ALA A 46 10.66 15.39 -8.51
N ILE A 47 9.75 15.04 -9.42
CA ILE A 47 9.86 15.36 -10.85
C ILE A 47 9.81 16.88 -11.05
N ALA A 48 8.87 17.59 -10.40
CA ALA A 48 8.73 19.04 -10.54
C ALA A 48 9.94 19.81 -9.97
N THR A 49 10.57 19.30 -8.91
CA THR A 49 11.70 19.99 -8.25
C THR A 49 13.02 19.73 -8.96
N THR A 50 13.20 18.54 -9.54
CA THR A 50 14.48 18.13 -10.15
C THR A 50 14.52 18.34 -11.66
N ASP A 51 13.35 18.39 -12.32
CA ASP A 51 13.20 18.35 -13.78
C ASP A 51 13.84 17.10 -14.44
N MET A 52 14.16 16.08 -13.64
CA MET A 52 14.86 14.85 -14.06
C MET A 52 13.88 13.69 -14.32
N ARG A 53 12.94 13.91 -15.23
CA ARG A 53 11.86 12.94 -15.54
C ARG A 53 12.41 11.62 -16.09
N ASN A 54 13.40 11.67 -16.97
CA ASN A 54 13.95 10.47 -17.61
C ASN A 54 14.77 9.63 -16.63
N GLU A 55 15.50 10.28 -15.73
CA GLU A 55 16.27 9.68 -14.65
C GLU A 55 15.35 9.02 -13.64
N PHE A 56 14.21 9.66 -13.30
CA PHE A 56 13.18 9.07 -12.46
C PHE A 56 12.63 7.77 -13.08
N ILE A 57 12.27 7.79 -14.37
CA ILE A 57 11.79 6.60 -15.09
C ILE A 57 12.86 5.51 -15.08
N SER A 58 14.12 5.85 -15.39
CA SER A 58 15.23 4.89 -15.38
C SER A 58 15.45 4.28 -13.98
N ALA A 59 15.33 5.09 -12.92
CA ALA A 59 15.44 4.62 -11.55
C ALA A 59 14.31 3.63 -11.20
N MET A 60 13.07 3.95 -11.57
CA MET A 60 11.93 3.07 -11.38
C MET A 60 12.08 1.73 -12.12
N GLU A 61 12.53 1.75 -13.38
CA GLU A 61 12.79 0.53 -14.16
C GLU A 61 13.89 -0.33 -13.55
N LYS A 62 14.99 0.28 -13.08
CA LYS A 62 16.09 -0.43 -12.41
C LYS A 62 15.62 -1.08 -11.11
N LEU A 63 14.87 -0.35 -10.29
CA LEU A 63 14.31 -0.87 -9.03
C LEU A 63 13.33 -2.02 -9.27
N ALA A 64 12.47 -1.91 -10.28
CA ALA A 64 11.55 -2.98 -10.65
C ALA A 64 12.29 -4.25 -11.06
N LYS A 65 13.34 -4.09 -11.88
CA LYS A 65 14.18 -5.21 -12.33
C LYS A 65 14.93 -5.86 -11.17
N GLN A 66 15.52 -5.07 -10.28
CA GLN A 66 16.28 -5.57 -9.12
C GLN A 66 15.39 -6.31 -8.12
N ASN A 67 14.17 -5.81 -7.90
CA ASN A 67 13.24 -6.40 -6.94
C ASN A 67 12.31 -7.44 -7.56
N LEU A 68 12.49 -7.81 -8.84
CA LEU A 68 11.60 -8.69 -9.61
C LEU A 68 10.12 -8.31 -9.41
N SER A 69 9.86 -7.01 -9.39
CA SER A 69 8.54 -6.48 -9.02
C SER A 69 7.50 -6.87 -10.04
N ASN A 70 6.30 -7.22 -9.59
CA ASN A 70 5.17 -7.40 -10.49
C ASN A 70 4.81 -6.03 -11.10
N ALA A 71 5.09 -5.88 -12.40
CA ALA A 71 4.88 -4.63 -13.11
C ALA A 71 3.39 -4.33 -13.32
N GLU A 72 2.53 -5.36 -13.40
CA GLU A 72 1.10 -5.25 -13.70
C GLU A 72 0.25 -6.12 -12.77
N PRO A 73 0.15 -5.76 -11.48
CA PRO A 73 -0.79 -6.41 -10.58
C PRO A 73 -2.23 -6.11 -10.99
N HIS A 74 -3.13 -7.06 -10.76
CA HIS A 74 -4.56 -6.84 -10.96
C HIS A 74 -5.04 -5.64 -10.11
N PRO A 75 -5.90 -4.73 -10.62
CA PRO A 75 -6.29 -3.51 -9.92
C PRO A 75 -6.88 -3.73 -8.51
N LEU A 76 -7.62 -4.81 -8.30
CA LEU A 76 -8.15 -5.17 -6.98
C LEU A 76 -7.04 -5.53 -5.97
N ILE A 77 -6.01 -6.24 -6.42
CA ILE A 77 -4.87 -6.61 -5.58
C ILE A 77 -4.07 -5.34 -5.24
N GLU A 78 -3.83 -4.49 -6.24
CA GLU A 78 -3.14 -3.22 -6.04
C GLU A 78 -3.89 -2.31 -5.05
N THR A 79 -5.22 -2.21 -5.18
CA THR A 79 -6.01 -1.30 -4.34
C THR A 79 -6.13 -1.77 -2.89
N VAL A 80 -6.29 -3.08 -2.67
CA VAL A 80 -6.52 -3.64 -1.34
C VAL A 80 -5.21 -3.94 -0.61
N LEU A 81 -4.22 -4.54 -1.28
CA LEU A 81 -3.03 -5.11 -0.63
C LEU A 81 -1.75 -4.29 -0.80
N HIS A 82 -1.61 -3.50 -1.87
CA HIS A 82 -0.40 -2.71 -2.09
C HIS A 82 -0.49 -1.34 -1.40
N SER A 83 0.51 -1.04 -0.58
CA SER A 83 0.71 0.29 0.03
C SER A 83 1.19 1.34 -0.97
N HIS A 84 1.75 0.93 -2.10
CA HIS A 84 2.33 1.81 -3.13
C HIS A 84 1.73 1.51 -4.52
N PRO A 85 1.68 2.50 -5.44
CA PRO A 85 1.26 2.27 -6.82
C PRO A 85 2.25 1.35 -7.55
N SER A 86 1.78 0.61 -8.54
CA SER A 86 2.67 -0.22 -9.38
C SER A 86 3.71 0.64 -10.11
N VAL A 87 4.88 0.03 -10.39
CA VAL A 87 5.97 0.72 -11.10
C VAL A 87 5.49 1.23 -12.46
N ASN A 88 4.73 0.42 -13.20
CA ASN A 88 4.18 0.85 -14.49
C ASN A 88 3.26 2.05 -14.36
N ARG A 89 2.44 2.12 -13.29
CA ARG A 89 1.57 3.28 -13.04
C ARG A 89 2.37 4.54 -12.70
N ARG A 90 3.46 4.42 -11.95
CA ARG A 90 4.38 5.53 -11.63
C ARG A 90 5.08 6.03 -12.89
N ILE A 91 5.60 5.12 -13.72
CA ILE A 91 6.24 5.45 -15.00
C ILE A 91 5.22 6.08 -15.97
N ALA A 92 4.00 5.55 -16.06
CA ALA A 92 2.95 6.12 -16.92
C ALA A 92 2.61 7.56 -16.50
N ARG A 93 2.43 7.81 -15.19
CA ARG A 93 2.24 9.18 -14.66
C ARG A 93 3.43 10.09 -14.97
N ALA A 94 4.64 9.57 -14.85
CA ALA A 94 5.86 10.29 -15.21
C ALA A 94 6.05 10.47 -16.72
N ARG A 95 5.25 9.86 -17.60
CA ARG A 95 5.31 10.09 -19.05
C ARG A 95 4.29 11.12 -19.54
N GLY A 96 3.22 11.35 -18.79
CA GLY A 96 2.11 12.25 -19.15
C GLY A 96 0.88 11.48 -19.58
#